data_AF-A0A838RIU0-F1
#
_entry.id   AF-A0A838RIU0-F1
#
_cell.length_a   1.000
_cell.length_b   1.000
_cell.length_c   1.000
_cell.angle_alpha   90.00
_cell.angle_beta   90.00
_cell.angle_gamma   90.00
#
_symmetry.space_group_name_H-M   'P 1'
#
loop_
_entity.id
_entity.type
_entity.pdbx_description
1 polymer ?
#
loop_
_entity_poly.entity_id
_entity_poly.type
_entity_poly.pdbx_seq_one_letter_code
_entity_poly.pdbx_strand_id
1 'polypeptide(L)' 'IAGQKDVSQYNLYYRLAASPTWEVFSSLPAGSDPYDFETGEGLVGASSYWFAVTAQDCSPRESAMSVTVAQVDIP' A
#
# COMPACT_ATOMS: atom_id res chain seq x y z
N ILE A 1 -19.00 0.28 16.68
CA ILE A 1 -17.94 0.58 15.69
C ILE A 1 -17.39 -0.78 15.24
N ALA A 2 -17.95 -1.37 14.18
CA ALA A 2 -17.72 -2.78 13.82
C ALA A 2 -16.79 -2.96 12.59
N GLY A 3 -16.56 -1.89 11.81
CA GLY A 3 -15.83 -1.97 10.55
C GLY A 3 -14.34 -2.32 10.69
N GLN A 4 -13.68 -1.92 11.78
CA GLN A 4 -12.27 -2.25 12.02
C GLN A 4 -12.02 -3.71 12.43
N LYS A 5 -13.07 -4.47 12.82
CA LYS A 5 -12.92 -5.87 13.26
C LYS A 5 -13.00 -6.87 12.10
N ASP A 6 -13.51 -6.43 10.96
CA ASP A 6 -13.61 -7.26 9.74
C ASP A 6 -12.37 -7.14 8.85
N VAL A 7 -11.50 -6.15 9.11
CA VAL A 7 -10.21 -6.03 8.43
C VAL A 7 -9.17 -6.83 9.21
N SER A 8 -8.43 -7.69 8.52
CA SER A 8 -7.30 -8.45 9.06
C SER A 8 -5.97 -7.75 8.83
N GLN A 9 -5.82 -7.06 7.69
CA GLN A 9 -4.62 -6.32 7.33
C GLN A 9 -4.89 -5.26 6.25
N TYR A 10 -3.95 -4.34 6.10
CA TYR A 10 -3.86 -3.40 4.99
C TYR A 10 -2.64 -3.73 4.15
N ASN A 11 -2.80 -3.77 2.82
CA ASN A 11 -1.72 -4.02 1.88
C ASN A 11 -1.42 -2.72 1.13
N LEU A 12 -0.17 -2.27 1.22
CA LEU A 12 0.35 -1.16 0.44
C LEU A 12 0.99 -1.72 -0.82
N TYR A 13 0.58 -1.16 -1.95
CA TYR A 13 1.07 -1.46 -3.28
C TYR A 13 1.78 -0.23 -3.85
N TYR A 14 2.70 -0.48 -4.76
CA TYR A 14 3.36 0.56 -5.53
C TYR A 14 3.49 0.14 -7.00
N ARG A 15 3.63 1.14 -7.87
CA ARG A 15 4.05 0.94 -9.25
C ARG A 15 4.78 2.16 -9.78
N LEU A 16 5.66 1.96 -10.75
CA LEU A 16 6.15 3.06 -11.57
C LEU A 16 4.97 3.67 -12.34
N ALA A 17 4.93 4.99 -12.46
CA ALA A 17 3.89 5.69 -13.22
C ALA A 17 3.78 5.16 -14.66
N ALA A 18 4.92 4.80 -15.27
CA ALA A 18 5.03 4.22 -16.61
C ALA A 18 4.68 2.72 -16.70
N SER A 19 4.58 2.00 -15.57
CA SER A 19 4.24 0.57 -15.53
C SER A 19 2.77 0.38 -15.18
N PRO A 20 2.01 -0.47 -15.91
CA PRO A 20 0.63 -0.79 -15.53
C PRO A 20 0.52 -1.78 -14.36
N THR A 21 1.64 -2.39 -13.95
CA THR A 21 1.65 -3.50 -12.98
C THR A 21 1.84 -2.97 -11.56
N TRP A 22 0.97 -3.39 -10.65
CA TRP A 22 1.11 -3.16 -9.22
C TRP A 22 1.94 -4.25 -8.56
N GLU A 23 2.80 -3.84 -7.64
CA GLU A 23 3.61 -4.72 -6.80
C GLU A 23 3.27 -4.47 -5.34
N VAL A 24 3.31 -5.51 -4.51
CA VAL A 24 3.16 -5.37 -3.06
C VAL A 24 4.40 -4.69 -2.51
N PHE A 25 4.22 -3.54 -1.87
CA PHE A 25 5.28 -2.80 -1.21
C PHE A 25 5.45 -3.26 0.23
N SER A 26 4.34 -3.38 0.98
CA SER A 26 4.34 -3.83 2.37
C SER A 26 2.92 -4.18 2.83
N SER A 27 2.80 -4.91 3.93
CA SER A 27 1.53 -5.30 4.55
C SER A 27 1.57 -5.04 6.04
N LEU A 28 0.49 -4.48 6.58
CA LEU A 28 0.38 -4.16 7.99
C LEU A 28 -0.89 -4.80 8.60
N PRO A 29 -0.77 -5.61 9.66
CA PRO A 29 -1.94 -6.17 10.35
C PRO A 29 -2.88 -5.08 10.86
N ALA A 30 -4.17 -5.36 10.84
CA ALA A 30 -5.15 -4.54 11.52
C ALA A 30 -4.90 -4.56 13.04
N GLY A 31 -5.09 -3.41 13.68
CA GLY A 31 -4.75 -3.15 15.08
C GLY A 31 -3.33 -2.61 15.29
N SER A 32 -2.52 -2.49 14.23
CA SER A 32 -1.24 -1.79 14.30
C SER A 32 -1.47 -0.29 14.58
N ASP A 33 -0.67 0.30 15.46
CA ASP A 33 -0.70 1.75 15.75
C ASP A 33 0.75 2.26 15.87
N PRO A 34 1.21 3.18 14.99
CA PRO A 34 0.47 3.79 13.88
C PRO A 34 0.33 2.88 12.64
N TYR A 35 -0.59 3.24 11.73
CA TYR A 35 -0.69 2.62 10.40
C TYR A 35 0.24 3.29 9.40
N ASP A 36 1.55 3.17 9.66
CA ASP A 36 2.58 3.81 8.84
C ASP A 36 3.42 2.77 8.10
N PHE A 37 3.74 3.07 6.84
CA PHE A 37 4.63 2.27 6.00
C PHE A 37 5.92 3.05 5.78
N GLU A 38 6.93 2.79 6.60
CA GLU A 38 8.14 3.64 6.65
C GLU A 38 9.26 3.21 5.71
N THR A 39 9.33 1.92 5.37
CA THR A 39 10.45 1.37 4.61
C THR A 39 9.96 0.46 3.50
N GLY A 40 10.38 0.74 2.27
CA GLY A 40 10.38 -0.27 1.22
C GLY A 40 11.63 -0.12 0.36
N GLU A 41 12.15 -1.26 -0.03
CA GLU A 41 13.33 -1.37 -0.87
C GLU A 41 12.92 -1.34 -2.34
N GLY A 42 13.86 -1.05 -3.25
CA GLY A 42 13.61 -1.14 -4.69
C GLY A 42 13.02 0.11 -5.35
N LEU A 43 12.78 1.19 -4.61
CA LEU A 43 12.48 2.49 -5.22
C LEU A 43 13.74 3.10 -5.83
N VAL A 44 13.64 3.52 -7.09
CA VAL A 44 14.71 4.19 -7.83
C VAL A 44 14.49 5.69 -7.76
N GLY A 45 15.55 6.45 -7.49
CA GLY A 45 15.50 7.92 -7.46
C GLY A 45 15.03 8.53 -8.79
N ALA A 46 14.55 9.78 -8.73
CA ALA A 46 14.04 10.53 -9.87
C ALA A 46 12.90 9.83 -10.65
N SER A 47 12.16 8.94 -9.98
CA SER A 47 11.05 8.19 -10.58
C SER A 47 9.72 8.60 -9.96
N SER A 48 8.68 8.63 -10.80
CA SER A 48 7.30 8.86 -10.36
C SER A 48 6.65 7.53 -10.01
N TYR A 49 6.11 7.42 -8.81
CA TYR A 49 5.42 6.23 -8.33
C TYR A 49 3.95 6.52 -8.03
N TRP A 50 3.11 5.52 -8.25
CA TRP A 50 1.76 5.52 -7.72
C TRP A 50 1.73 4.52 -6.59
N PHE A 51 1.04 4.87 -5.52
CA PHE A 51 0.84 4.01 -4.36
C PHE A 51 -0.63 3.69 -4.22
N ALA A 52 -0.96 2.51 -3.76
CA ALA A 52 -2.34 2.11 -3.52
C ALA A 52 -2.46 1.31 -2.23
N VAL A 53 -3.54 1.51 -1.49
CA VAL A 53 -3.84 0.72 -0.30
C VAL A 53 -5.11 -0.09 -0.53
N THR A 54 -5.12 -1.34 -0.09
CA THR A 54 -6.33 -2.15 0.06
C THR A 54 -6.50 -2.60 1.50
N ALA A 55 -7.75 -2.85 1.90
CA ALA A 55 -8.07 -3.57 3.12
C ALA A 55 -8.38 -5.02 2.79
N GLN A 56 -7.82 -5.96 3.53
CA GLN A 56 -8.12 -7.38 3.42
C GLN A 56 -8.90 -7.83 4.65
N ASP A 57 -9.95 -8.63 4.45
CA ASP A 57 -10.68 -9.26 5.54
C ASP A 57 -10.01 -10.57 5.99
N CYS A 58 -10.68 -11.40 6.79
CA CYS A 58 -10.15 -12.72 7.20
C CYS A 58 -10.09 -13.76 6.04
N SER A 59 -10.46 -13.37 4.83
CA SER A 59 -10.30 -14.15 3.61
C SER A 59 -9.15 -13.60 2.75
N PRO A 60 -8.78 -14.27 1.65
CA PRO A 60 -7.82 -13.73 0.69
C PRO A 60 -8.35 -12.56 -0.15
N ARG A 61 -9.56 -12.05 0.12
CA ARG A 61 -10.19 -10.98 -0.67
C ARG A 61 -9.78 -9.61 -0.16
N GLU A 62 -9.48 -8.73 -1.10
CA GLU A 62 -9.15 -7.34 -0.84
C GLU A 62 -10.25 -6.40 -1.36
N SER A 63 -10.33 -5.22 -0.75
CA SER A 63 -11.14 -4.11 -1.24
C SER A 63 -10.63 -3.60 -2.59
N ALA A 64 -11.41 -2.71 -3.22
CA ALA A 64 -10.88 -1.88 -4.30
C ALA A 64 -9.67 -1.07 -3.81
N MET A 65 -8.71 -0.83 -4.71
CA MET A 65 -7.52 -0.03 -4.44
C MET A 65 -7.87 1.45 -4.24
N SER A 66 -7.40 2.01 -3.13
CA SER A 66 -7.36 3.46 -2.92
C SER A 66 -6.02 4.01 -3.40
N VAL A 67 -6.01 4.66 -4.56
CA VAL A 67 -4.78 5.08 -5.24
C VAL A 67 -4.43 6.53 -4.90
N THR A 68 -3.15 6.79 -4.63
CA THR A 68 -2.55 8.12 -4.54
C THR A 68 -1.30 8.20 -5.41
N VAL A 69 -0.94 9.40 -5.85
CA VAL A 69 0.25 9.66 -6.67
C VAL A 69 1.29 10.36 -5.81
N ALA A 70 2.52 9.85 -5.81
CA ALA A 70 3.64 10.48 -5.11
C ALA A 70 4.87 10.52 -6.03
N GLN A 71 5.47 11.70 -6.17
CA GLN A 71 6.79 11.77 -6.79
C GLN A 71 7.82 11.47 -5.72
N VAL A 72 8.67 10.47 -5.97
CA VAL A 72 9.76 10.13 -5.04
C VAL A 72 11.03 10.78 -5.56
N ASP A 73 11.40 11.91 -4.97
CA ASP A 73 12.73 12.48 -5.12
C ASP A 73 13.63 11.91 -4.03
N ILE A 74 14.47 10.94 -4.39
CA ILE A 74 15.56 10.47 -3.52
C ILE A 74 16.76 11.37 -3.82
N PRO A 75 17.25 12.17 -2.84
CA PRO A 75 18.42 13.03 -3.01
C PRO A 75 19.73 12.25 -3.20
#